data_AF-A0AAJ3HMK8-F1
#
_entry.id   AF-A0AAJ3HMK8-F1
#
_cell.length_a   1.000
_cell.length_b   1.000
_cell.length_c   1.000
_cell.angle_alpha   90.00
_cell.angle_beta   90.00
_cell.angle_gamma   90.00
#
_symmetry.space_group_name_H-M   'P 1'
#
loop_
_entity.id
_entity.type
_entity.pdbx_description
1 polymer ?
#
loop_
_entity_poly.entity_id
_entity_poly.type
_entity_poly.pdbx_seq_one_letter_code
_entity_poly.pdbx_strand_id
1 'polypeptide(L)'
;MVLRYQHPFPQMDLADGWGSMAGGRTQPHRGLDYQPGAGAAIPAVAAGIVSANRWSDALGNVLVIAHPDGMYSGYSHLAGASPHQVGMAIARGEPVGVVGNTGSASRGAHLHLTITFTADGTWNNADLGVTTDPYPFINARLDGDDPGHPLKESDMPKIISVPAGTIALVTETFGTMYTSPGGSQGFSIAANTKAYGQVTGLTEDQVKTLVAEANARGQRIADLVAAAR
;
A
#
# COMPACT_ATOMS: atom_id res chain seq x y z
N MET A 1 15.30 10.10 9.14
CA MET A 1 14.05 10.31 9.88
C MET A 1 13.32 8.98 9.95
N VAL A 2 12.86 8.56 11.13
CA VAL A 2 11.95 7.41 11.26
C VAL A 2 10.53 7.96 11.13
N LEU A 3 9.78 7.51 10.13
CA LEU A 3 8.41 7.99 9.92
C LEU A 3 7.53 7.55 11.08
N ARG A 4 6.73 8.47 11.61
CA ARG A 4 5.75 8.19 12.66
C ARG A 4 4.57 7.39 12.13
N TYR A 5 4.21 6.35 12.86
CA TYR A 5 2.97 5.60 12.65
C TYR A 5 2.06 5.71 13.87
N GLN A 6 0.77 5.43 13.66
CA GLN A 6 -0.23 5.24 14.70
C GLN A 6 -1.12 4.04 14.38
N HIS A 7 -1.69 3.44 15.42
CA HIS A 7 -2.81 2.54 15.22
C HIS A 7 -4.05 3.35 14.78
N PRO A 8 -4.88 2.82 13.86
CA PRO A 8 -6.07 3.52 13.43
C PRO A 8 -7.18 3.51 14.50
N PHE A 9 -7.18 2.49 15.37
CA PHE A 9 -8.14 2.33 16.46
C PHE A 9 -7.44 1.74 17.72
N PRO A 10 -8.06 1.87 18.91
CA PRO A 10 -7.56 1.29 20.15
C PRO A 10 -7.40 -0.24 20.11
N GLN A 11 -6.55 -0.79 20.99
CA GLN A 11 -6.29 -2.23 21.07
C GLN A 11 -7.54 -3.07 21.36
N MET A 12 -8.53 -2.51 22.07
CA MET A 12 -9.80 -3.20 22.36
C MET A 12 -10.62 -3.53 21.10
N ASP A 13 -10.36 -2.85 19.99
CA ASP A 13 -11.05 -3.11 18.72
C ASP A 13 -10.31 -4.15 17.86
N LEU A 14 -9.17 -4.68 18.30
CA LEU A 14 -8.44 -5.72 17.56
C LEU A 14 -9.23 -7.03 17.54
N ALA A 15 -9.55 -7.50 16.35
CA ALA A 15 -10.40 -8.67 16.15
C ALA A 15 -9.65 -9.88 15.58
N ASP A 16 -8.74 -9.67 14.62
CA ASP A 16 -7.97 -10.76 14.02
C ASP A 16 -6.54 -10.31 13.68
N GLY A 17 -5.57 -11.13 14.10
CA GLY A 17 -4.14 -10.82 14.02
C GLY A 17 -3.50 -11.28 12.72
N TRP A 18 -2.37 -10.67 12.37
CA TRP A 18 -1.51 -11.19 11.30
C TRP A 18 -1.05 -12.61 11.62
N GLY A 19 -0.96 -13.47 10.62
CA GLY A 19 -0.61 -14.88 10.76
C GLY A 19 -1.75 -15.79 11.24
N SER A 20 -2.89 -15.23 11.65
CA SER A 20 -4.02 -16.01 12.17
C SER A 20 -4.60 -16.99 11.16
N MET A 21 -4.88 -18.21 11.61
CA MET A 21 -5.57 -19.27 10.84
C MET A 21 -7.04 -19.43 11.26
N ALA A 22 -7.59 -18.49 12.04
CA ALA A 22 -8.95 -18.53 12.54
C ALA A 22 -9.99 -18.57 11.40
N GLY A 23 -11.21 -19.02 11.68
CA GLY A 23 -12.32 -19.00 10.72
C GLY A 23 -12.20 -20.00 9.55
N GLY A 24 -11.33 -21.02 9.69
CA GLY A 24 -11.16 -22.10 8.71
C GLY A 24 -10.36 -21.70 7.47
N ARG A 25 -9.48 -20.68 7.57
CA ARG A 25 -8.68 -20.23 6.43
C ARG A 25 -7.68 -21.31 6.01
N THR A 26 -7.50 -21.45 4.70
CA THR A 26 -6.43 -22.30 4.14
C THR A 26 -5.09 -21.58 4.08
N GLN A 27 -5.08 -20.27 4.36
CA GLN A 27 -3.90 -19.41 4.33
C GLN A 27 -3.94 -18.42 5.50
N PRO A 28 -2.79 -18.05 6.08
CA PRO A 28 -2.72 -17.14 7.21
C PRO A 28 -3.25 -15.75 6.84
N HIS A 29 -3.90 -15.11 7.81
CA HIS A 29 -4.32 -13.73 7.72
C HIS A 29 -3.10 -12.81 7.50
N ARG A 30 -3.18 -11.85 6.57
CA ARG A 30 -2.01 -11.06 6.12
C ARG A 30 -2.07 -9.59 6.46
N GLY A 31 -3.06 -9.22 7.25
CA GLY A 31 -3.25 -7.89 7.78
C GLY A 31 -3.59 -7.96 9.25
N LEU A 32 -4.16 -6.86 9.72
CA LEU A 32 -4.64 -6.69 11.08
C LEU A 32 -6.06 -6.15 11.00
N ASP A 33 -7.00 -6.88 11.60
CA ASP A 33 -8.42 -6.53 11.55
C ASP A 33 -8.84 -5.74 12.79
N TYR A 34 -9.47 -4.60 12.57
CA TYR A 34 -10.09 -3.76 13.61
C TYR A 34 -11.61 -3.71 13.45
N GLN A 35 -12.35 -3.81 14.56
CA GLN A 35 -13.82 -3.78 14.61
C GLN A 35 -14.36 -2.64 15.50
N PRO A 36 -14.11 -1.37 15.18
CA PRO A 36 -14.63 -0.22 15.94
C PRO A 36 -16.14 0.04 15.70
N GLY A 37 -16.77 -0.72 14.79
CA GLY A 37 -18.16 -0.54 14.36
C GLY A 37 -18.28 -0.02 12.93
N ALA A 38 -19.39 -0.38 12.27
CA ALA A 38 -19.68 0.04 10.90
C ALA A 38 -19.80 1.58 10.80
N GLY A 39 -19.22 2.16 9.75
CA GLY A 39 -19.23 3.61 9.53
C GLY A 39 -18.21 4.40 10.36
N ALA A 40 -17.44 3.75 11.24
CA ALA A 40 -16.36 4.42 11.95
C ALA A 40 -15.34 5.01 10.96
N ALA A 41 -14.96 6.28 11.17
CA ALA A 41 -13.95 6.94 10.36
C ALA A 41 -12.59 6.28 10.59
N ILE A 42 -11.90 5.94 9.50
CA ILE A 42 -10.61 5.28 9.53
C ILE A 42 -9.52 6.34 9.37
N PRO A 43 -8.70 6.62 10.39
CA PRO A 43 -7.57 7.53 10.25
C PRO A 43 -6.39 6.85 9.55
N ALA A 44 -5.66 7.60 8.73
CA ALA A 44 -4.41 7.16 8.11
C ALA A 44 -3.36 6.79 9.18
N VAL A 45 -2.71 5.63 9.02
CA VAL A 45 -1.71 5.16 9.99
C VAL A 45 -0.41 5.94 9.96
N ALA A 46 -0.08 6.57 8.83
CA ALA A 46 1.09 7.44 8.67
C ALA A 46 0.85 8.42 7.51
N ALA A 47 1.66 9.48 7.45
CA ALA A 47 1.64 10.41 6.34
C ALA A 47 2.11 9.72 5.05
N GLY A 48 1.50 10.04 3.91
CA GLY A 48 1.86 9.43 2.64
C GLY A 48 1.17 10.07 1.44
N ILE A 49 1.24 9.39 0.30
CA ILE A 49 0.56 9.75 -0.94
C ILE A 49 -0.34 8.58 -1.35
N VAL A 50 -1.60 8.86 -1.70
CA VAL A 50 -2.52 7.83 -2.22
C VAL A 50 -1.91 7.21 -3.47
N SER A 51 -1.69 5.90 -3.46
CA SER A 51 -1.14 5.14 -4.59
C SER A 51 -2.20 4.36 -5.36
N ALA A 52 -3.31 4.01 -4.71
CA ALA A 52 -4.46 3.38 -5.35
C ALA A 52 -5.76 3.65 -4.58
N ASN A 53 -6.86 3.80 -5.29
CA ASN A 53 -8.22 3.83 -4.74
C ASN A 53 -9.12 3.08 -5.74
N ARG A 54 -9.43 1.82 -5.45
CA ARG A 54 -10.16 0.97 -6.41
C ARG A 54 -10.91 -0.18 -5.75
N TRP A 55 -11.79 -0.78 -6.54
CA TRP A 55 -12.52 -2.00 -6.18
C TRP A 55 -11.66 -3.26 -6.37
N SER A 56 -11.87 -4.24 -5.49
CA SER A 56 -11.38 -5.61 -5.58
C SER A 56 -12.54 -6.55 -5.21
N ASP A 57 -12.73 -7.63 -5.97
CA ASP A 57 -13.80 -8.59 -5.67
C ASP A 57 -13.64 -9.27 -4.32
N ALA A 58 -12.39 -9.45 -3.85
CA ALA A 58 -12.10 -10.01 -2.53
C ALA A 58 -12.12 -8.95 -1.43
N LEU A 59 -11.43 -7.83 -1.64
CA LEU A 59 -11.16 -6.82 -0.60
C LEU A 59 -12.19 -5.68 -0.57
N GLY A 60 -13.08 -5.61 -1.55
CA GLY A 60 -14.10 -4.57 -1.67
C GLY A 60 -13.52 -3.24 -2.12
N ASN A 61 -13.98 -2.15 -1.50
CA ASN A 61 -13.37 -0.84 -1.69
C ASN A 61 -12.06 -0.77 -0.92
N VAL A 62 -10.98 -0.41 -1.62
CA VAL A 62 -9.63 -0.37 -1.04
C VAL A 62 -8.93 0.93 -1.38
N LEU A 63 -8.36 1.56 -0.37
CA LEU A 63 -7.37 2.64 -0.52
C LEU A 63 -5.99 2.09 -0.18
N VAL A 64 -4.97 2.49 -0.93
CA VAL A 64 -3.56 2.24 -0.59
C VAL A 64 -2.81 3.57 -0.54
N ILE A 65 -2.01 3.75 0.50
CA ILE A 65 -1.16 4.92 0.71
C ILE A 65 0.30 4.45 0.66
N ALA A 66 1.12 5.10 -0.17
CA ALA A 66 2.56 4.96 -0.18
C ALA A 66 3.19 5.93 0.84
N HIS A 67 4.18 5.47 1.59
CA HIS A 67 4.85 6.24 2.63
C HIS A 67 6.30 6.59 2.27
N PRO A 68 6.85 7.70 2.81
CA PRO A 68 8.21 8.14 2.51
C PRO A 68 9.31 7.20 3.04
N ASP A 69 8.98 6.27 3.93
CA ASP A 69 9.87 5.20 4.38
C ASP A 69 9.85 3.97 3.45
N GLY A 70 9.11 4.03 2.35
CA GLY A 70 9.03 2.99 1.32
C GLY A 70 7.98 1.93 1.58
N MET A 71 7.20 2.07 2.65
CA MET A 71 6.13 1.14 2.97
C MET A 71 4.82 1.58 2.33
N TYR A 72 3.86 0.65 2.30
CA TYR A 72 2.49 0.92 1.88
C TYR A 72 1.53 0.49 2.97
N SER A 73 0.51 1.30 3.23
CA SER A 73 -0.65 0.91 4.04
C SER A 73 -1.88 0.69 3.15
N GLY A 74 -2.52 -0.46 3.29
CA GLY A 74 -3.77 -0.78 2.61
C GLY A 74 -4.95 -0.78 3.57
N TYR A 75 -6.06 -0.16 3.16
CA TYR A 75 -7.29 -0.03 3.94
C TYR A 75 -8.41 -0.69 3.16
N SER A 76 -8.80 -1.90 3.57
CA SER A 76 -9.76 -2.73 2.83
C SER A 76 -11.13 -2.81 3.51
N HIS A 77 -12.10 -3.35 2.78
CA HIS A 77 -13.49 -3.53 3.18
C HIS A 77 -14.26 -2.22 3.45
N LEU A 78 -13.79 -1.10 2.91
CA LEU A 78 -14.41 0.22 3.14
C LEU A 78 -15.88 0.23 2.70
N ALA A 79 -16.73 0.99 3.38
CA ALA A 79 -18.16 1.04 3.05
C ALA A 79 -18.42 1.63 1.65
N GLY A 80 -17.51 2.46 1.16
CA GLY A 80 -17.48 3.06 -0.17
C GLY A 80 -16.05 3.37 -0.58
N ALA A 81 -15.85 3.80 -1.83
CA ALA A 81 -14.57 4.32 -2.26
C ALA A 81 -14.14 5.49 -1.37
N SER A 82 -12.84 5.60 -1.11
CA SER A 82 -12.28 6.74 -0.37
C SER A 82 -12.59 8.05 -1.11
N PRO A 83 -12.84 9.17 -0.41
CA PRO A 83 -12.97 10.48 -1.04
C PRO A 83 -11.64 10.98 -1.64
N HIS A 84 -10.50 10.36 -1.28
CA HIS A 84 -9.17 10.79 -1.72
C HIS A 84 -8.79 10.20 -3.07
N GLN A 85 -8.27 11.06 -3.94
CA GLN A 85 -7.81 10.69 -5.27
C GLN A 85 -6.36 10.22 -5.22
N VAL A 86 -5.99 9.35 -6.16
CA VAL A 86 -4.60 8.92 -6.30
C VAL A 86 -3.70 10.12 -6.62
N GLY A 87 -2.53 10.17 -5.98
CA GLY A 87 -1.61 11.32 -6.02
C GLY A 87 -1.84 12.36 -4.93
N MET A 88 -2.93 12.28 -4.17
CA MET A 88 -3.15 13.19 -3.03
C MET A 88 -2.25 12.86 -1.85
N ALA A 89 -1.66 13.89 -1.26
CA ALA A 89 -0.97 13.79 0.01
C ALA A 89 -1.98 13.63 1.16
N ILE A 90 -1.68 12.72 2.08
CA ILE A 90 -2.49 12.39 3.25
C ILE A 90 -1.64 12.60 4.49
N ALA A 91 -2.17 13.33 5.47
CA ALA A 91 -1.52 13.48 6.77
C ALA A 91 -1.79 12.24 7.66
N ARG A 92 -0.87 11.92 8.57
CA ARG A 92 -1.14 10.91 9.61
C ARG A 92 -2.37 11.33 10.42
N GLY A 93 -3.29 10.40 10.65
CA GLY A 93 -4.53 10.66 11.37
C GLY A 93 -5.66 11.22 10.51
N GLU A 94 -5.41 11.64 9.27
CA GLU A 94 -6.44 12.13 8.37
C GLU A 94 -7.43 11.01 8.03
N PRO A 95 -8.75 11.25 8.06
CA PRO A 95 -9.74 10.24 7.69
C PRO A 95 -9.61 9.83 6.23
N VAL A 96 -9.43 8.53 5.98
CA VAL A 96 -9.21 7.96 4.64
C VAL A 96 -10.43 7.24 4.08
N GLY A 97 -11.46 7.05 4.89
CA GLY A 97 -12.67 6.32 4.56
C GLY A 97 -13.43 5.94 5.82
N VAL A 98 -14.40 5.05 5.67
CA VAL A 98 -15.17 4.52 6.80
C VAL A 98 -15.26 3.00 6.76
N VAL A 99 -15.32 2.38 7.94
CA VAL A 99 -15.45 0.93 8.10
C VAL A 99 -16.70 0.41 7.40
N GLY A 100 -16.53 -0.63 6.60
CA GLY A 100 -17.62 -1.30 5.90
C GLY A 100 -17.47 -2.82 5.94
N ASN A 101 -18.19 -3.48 5.04
CA ASN A 101 -18.21 -4.94 4.87
C ASN A 101 -18.25 -5.28 3.36
N THR A 102 -17.48 -4.54 2.56
CA THR A 102 -17.46 -4.77 1.10
C THR A 102 -16.42 -5.82 0.72
N GLY A 103 -16.64 -6.51 -0.40
CA GLY A 103 -15.76 -7.58 -0.88
C GLY A 103 -16.13 -8.95 -0.33
N SER A 104 -15.90 -9.98 -1.14
CA SER A 104 -16.29 -11.37 -0.83
C SER A 104 -15.50 -12.02 0.31
N ALA A 105 -14.32 -11.49 0.66
CA ALA A 105 -13.54 -12.00 1.78
C ALA A 105 -13.99 -11.44 3.15
N SER A 106 -14.86 -10.42 3.15
CA SER A 106 -15.38 -9.79 4.36
C SER A 106 -16.55 -10.58 4.94
N ARG A 107 -16.56 -10.81 6.26
CA ARG A 107 -17.61 -11.58 6.96
C ARG A 107 -18.41 -10.75 7.97
N GLY A 108 -18.20 -9.44 8.00
CA GLY A 108 -18.77 -8.51 8.97
C GLY A 108 -18.05 -7.16 8.90
N ALA A 109 -18.62 -6.11 9.46
CA ALA A 109 -18.03 -4.78 9.34
C ALA A 109 -16.70 -4.66 10.12
N HIS A 110 -15.60 -4.43 9.42
CA HIS A 110 -14.27 -4.26 9.99
C HIS A 110 -13.34 -3.49 9.03
N LEU A 111 -12.25 -2.94 9.56
CA LEU A 111 -11.10 -2.51 8.78
C LEU A 111 -10.14 -3.70 8.69
N HIS A 112 -9.76 -4.07 7.48
CA HIS A 112 -8.58 -4.92 7.23
C HIS A 112 -7.40 -4.03 6.82
N LEU A 113 -6.43 -3.88 7.73
CA LEU A 113 -5.23 -3.07 7.54
C LEU A 113 -4.06 -3.94 7.10
N THR A 114 -3.41 -3.60 6.00
CA THR A 114 -2.13 -4.21 5.58
C THR A 114 -0.99 -3.21 5.68
N ILE A 115 0.21 -3.71 5.98
CA ILE A 115 1.48 -2.99 5.79
C ILE A 115 2.35 -3.84 4.86
N THR A 116 2.80 -3.26 3.75
CA THR A 116 3.46 -4.02 2.68
C THR A 116 4.72 -3.34 2.17
N PHE A 117 5.67 -4.16 1.71
CA PHE A 117 6.95 -3.70 1.15
C PHE A 117 6.84 -3.28 -0.32
N THR A 118 5.70 -3.56 -0.95
CA THR A 118 5.45 -3.30 -2.37
C THR A 118 4.06 -2.73 -2.59
N ALA A 119 3.91 -1.96 -3.67
CA ALA A 119 2.62 -1.39 -4.08
C ALA A 119 1.55 -2.48 -4.35
N ASP A 120 2.00 -3.68 -4.73
CA ASP A 120 1.12 -4.79 -5.04
C ASP A 120 0.76 -5.67 -3.83
N GLY A 121 1.46 -5.52 -2.71
CA GLY A 121 1.32 -6.41 -1.55
C GLY A 121 -0.09 -6.42 -0.95
N THR A 122 -0.84 -5.32 -1.08
CA THR A 122 -2.24 -5.27 -0.63
C THR A 122 -3.15 -6.17 -1.47
N TRP A 123 -2.83 -6.38 -2.75
CA TRP A 123 -3.68 -7.11 -3.70
C TRP A 123 -3.27 -8.57 -3.85
N ASN A 124 -1.97 -8.84 -3.82
CA ASN A 124 -1.42 -10.15 -4.17
C ASN A 124 -1.50 -11.10 -2.99
N ASN A 125 -2.59 -11.86 -3.03
CA ASN A 125 -3.09 -12.68 -1.96
C ASN A 125 -2.37 -14.05 -1.85
N ALA A 126 -1.05 -14.17 -2.11
CA ALA A 126 -0.34 -15.46 -2.08
C ALA A 126 0.94 -15.50 -1.22
N ASP A 127 1.66 -14.39 -1.03
CA ASP A 127 2.97 -14.40 -0.34
C ASP A 127 2.96 -13.60 0.96
N LEU A 128 3.32 -14.23 2.09
CA LEU A 128 3.62 -13.49 3.33
C LEU A 128 4.91 -12.66 3.21
N GLY A 129 5.78 -12.94 2.24
CA GLY A 129 7.03 -12.20 2.02
C GLY A 129 6.85 -10.75 1.56
N VAL A 130 5.63 -10.36 1.15
CA VAL A 130 5.30 -8.99 0.71
C VAL A 130 4.55 -8.17 1.77
N THR A 131 3.99 -8.80 2.81
CA THR A 131 3.35 -8.13 3.93
C THR A 131 4.16 -8.29 5.22
N THR A 132 3.94 -7.44 6.20
CA THR A 132 4.50 -7.57 7.54
C THR A 132 3.40 -7.44 8.57
N ASP A 133 3.63 -7.95 9.78
CA ASP A 133 2.68 -7.82 10.88
C ASP A 133 2.51 -6.32 11.23
N PRO A 134 1.33 -5.72 10.96
CA PRO A 134 1.13 -4.29 11.21
C PRO A 134 1.29 -3.92 12.68
N TYR A 135 0.98 -4.83 13.62
CA TYR A 135 0.96 -4.49 15.04
C TYR A 135 2.36 -4.16 15.61
N PRO A 136 3.35 -5.07 15.59
CA PRO A 136 4.72 -4.76 16.01
C PRO A 136 5.39 -3.74 15.09
N PHE A 137 5.03 -3.68 13.80
CA PHE A 137 5.56 -2.68 12.87
C PHE A 137 5.20 -1.25 13.30
N ILE A 138 3.92 -1.01 13.63
CA ILE A 138 3.42 0.29 14.10
C ILE A 138 3.99 0.61 15.48
N ASN A 139 4.00 -0.35 16.42
CA ASN A 139 4.52 -0.14 17.77
C ASN A 139 5.99 0.32 17.76
N ALA A 140 6.81 -0.17 16.84
CA ALA A 140 8.20 0.25 16.69
C ALA A 140 8.38 1.68 16.15
N ARG A 141 7.30 2.36 15.75
CA ARG A 141 7.31 3.67 15.06
C ARG A 141 6.38 4.72 15.71
N LEU A 142 5.86 4.45 16.91
CA LEU A 142 4.98 5.39 17.62
C LEU A 142 5.68 6.72 17.98
N ASP A 143 6.98 6.63 18.27
CA ASP A 143 7.85 7.76 18.64
C ASP A 143 8.60 8.37 17.44
N GLY A 144 8.21 8.01 16.21
CA GLY A 144 8.76 8.64 15.01
C GLY A 144 8.31 10.10 14.84
N ASP A 145 8.75 10.71 13.74
CA ASP A 145 8.39 12.09 13.40
C ASP A 145 7.39 12.12 12.22
N ASP A 146 6.52 13.13 12.21
CA ASP A 146 5.71 13.46 11.04
C ASP A 146 6.50 14.36 10.08
N PRO A 147 6.26 14.30 8.77
CA PRO A 147 6.85 15.25 7.82
C PRO A 147 6.48 16.70 8.20
N GLY A 148 7.46 17.60 8.19
CA GLY A 148 7.25 19.02 8.53
C GLY A 148 6.47 19.83 7.47
N HIS A 149 6.04 19.19 6.39
CA HIS A 149 5.25 19.78 5.32
C HIS A 149 4.37 18.69 4.67
N PRO A 150 3.30 19.06 3.94
CA PRO A 150 2.59 18.13 3.08
C PRO A 150 3.58 17.42 2.15
N LEU A 151 3.48 16.09 2.07
CA LEU A 151 4.37 15.30 1.22
C LEU A 151 4.13 15.65 -0.25
N LYS A 152 5.23 15.77 -0.99
CA LYS A 152 5.28 15.91 -2.45
C LYS A 152 6.01 14.71 -3.03
N GLU A 153 5.84 14.48 -4.33
CA GLU A 153 6.44 13.34 -5.03
C GLU A 153 7.97 13.23 -4.80
N SER A 154 8.67 14.36 -4.66
CA SER A 154 10.13 14.36 -4.41
C SER A 154 10.54 13.77 -3.05
N ASP A 155 9.61 13.66 -2.11
CA ASP A 155 9.88 13.13 -0.76
C ASP A 155 9.69 11.61 -0.71
N MET A 156 9.11 11.03 -1.76
CA MET A 156 8.89 9.59 -1.86
C MET A 156 10.18 8.89 -2.32
N PRO A 157 10.53 7.75 -1.70
CA PRO A 157 11.74 7.04 -2.06
C PRO A 157 11.63 6.51 -3.49
N LYS A 158 12.65 6.83 -4.29
CA LYS A 158 12.80 6.31 -5.65
C LYS A 158 13.44 4.92 -5.68
N ILE A 159 14.03 4.44 -4.58
CA ILE A 159 14.64 3.11 -4.43
C ILE A 159 14.53 2.73 -2.94
N ILE A 160 14.19 1.47 -2.63
CA ILE A 160 14.09 0.99 -1.25
C ILE A 160 14.93 -0.29 -1.09
N SER A 161 15.68 -0.41 0.00
CA SER A 161 16.36 -1.67 0.34
C SER A 161 15.57 -2.37 1.44
N VAL A 162 15.27 -3.66 1.29
CA VAL A 162 14.63 -4.47 2.34
C VAL A 162 15.57 -5.60 2.78
N PRO A 163 15.42 -6.16 4.00
CA PRO A 163 16.34 -7.17 4.53
C PRO A 163 16.49 -8.45 3.69
N ALA A 164 15.58 -8.73 2.76
CA ALA A 164 15.64 -9.85 1.82
C ALA A 164 16.13 -9.50 0.40
N GLY A 165 16.58 -8.26 0.15
CA GLY A 165 17.04 -7.78 -1.17
C GLY A 165 16.81 -6.29 -1.43
N THR A 166 17.35 -5.76 -2.52
CA THR A 166 17.07 -4.37 -2.93
C THR A 166 15.76 -4.32 -3.73
N ILE A 167 14.73 -3.64 -3.23
CA ILE A 167 13.48 -3.42 -3.98
C ILE A 167 13.55 -2.07 -4.70
N ALA A 168 13.69 -2.12 -6.01
CA ALA A 168 13.56 -0.94 -6.84
C ALA A 168 12.07 -0.58 -7.01
N LEU A 169 11.60 0.43 -6.27
CA LEU A 169 10.30 1.04 -6.51
C LEU A 169 10.50 2.34 -7.28
N VAL A 170 10.30 2.29 -8.60
CA VAL A 170 10.39 3.52 -9.39
C VAL A 170 9.03 3.88 -9.92
N THR A 171 8.39 4.77 -9.16
CA THR A 171 7.34 5.63 -9.67
C THR A 171 8.03 6.84 -10.28
N GLU A 172 8.36 6.80 -11.57
CA GLU A 172 8.16 8.03 -12.34
C GLU A 172 6.66 8.07 -12.61
N THR A 173 5.98 9.05 -12.01
CA THR A 173 4.53 9.29 -12.10
C THR A 173 3.63 8.31 -11.35
N PHE A 174 3.06 8.78 -10.24
CA PHE A 174 1.67 8.45 -9.91
C PHE A 174 0.79 8.90 -11.10
N GLY A 175 -0.02 8.00 -11.65
CA GLY A 175 -0.53 8.02 -13.03
C GLY A 175 -1.36 9.20 -13.56
N THR A 176 -1.81 9.07 -14.81
CA THR A 176 -2.61 10.06 -15.56
C THR A 176 -4.11 9.79 -15.39
N MET A 177 -4.88 10.83 -15.06
CA MET A 177 -6.35 10.83 -15.11
C MET A 177 -6.82 10.63 -16.55
N TYR A 178 -7.79 9.73 -16.79
CA TYR A 178 -8.49 9.64 -18.07
C TYR A 178 -10.00 9.69 -17.88
N THR A 179 -10.70 10.29 -18.83
CA THR A 179 -12.17 10.32 -18.86
C THR A 179 -12.65 9.23 -19.82
N SER A 180 -13.53 8.34 -19.36
CA SER A 180 -14.14 7.35 -20.24
C SER A 180 -15.08 8.04 -21.24
N PRO A 181 -15.40 7.43 -22.40
CA PRO A 181 -16.36 7.98 -23.37
C PRO A 181 -17.78 8.21 -22.80
N GLY A 182 -18.08 7.76 -21.58
CA GLY A 182 -19.34 7.97 -20.85
C GLY A 182 -19.27 8.99 -19.70
N GLY A 183 -18.18 9.74 -19.55
CA GLY A 183 -18.06 10.83 -18.57
C GLY A 183 -17.62 10.41 -17.16
N SER A 184 -17.37 9.13 -16.91
CA SER A 184 -16.74 8.66 -15.68
C SER A 184 -15.24 8.97 -15.69
N GLN A 185 -14.79 9.71 -14.66
CA GLN A 185 -13.37 9.95 -14.38
C GLN A 185 -12.77 8.62 -13.87
N GLY A 186 -11.82 8.06 -14.63
CA GLY A 186 -11.06 6.88 -14.25
C GLY A 186 -9.62 7.28 -13.96
N PHE A 187 -9.05 6.77 -12.87
CA PHE A 187 -7.63 6.90 -12.62
C PHE A 187 -6.91 5.74 -13.33
N SER A 188 -6.11 6.02 -14.35
CA SER A 188 -5.06 5.08 -14.72
C SER A 188 -3.87 5.41 -13.82
N ILE A 189 -3.42 4.44 -13.03
CA ILE A 189 -1.96 4.29 -12.91
C ILE A 189 -1.50 4.28 -14.35
N ALA A 190 -0.70 5.25 -14.78
CA ALA A 190 -0.37 5.39 -16.19
C ALA A 190 -0.05 3.99 -16.70
N ALA A 191 -0.45 3.64 -17.92
CA ALA A 191 0.06 2.45 -18.61
C ALA A 191 1.62 2.41 -18.66
N ASN A 192 2.28 3.41 -18.05
CA ASN A 192 3.68 3.66 -17.90
C ASN A 192 4.21 3.66 -16.45
N THR A 193 3.54 3.10 -15.42
CA THR A 193 4.31 2.65 -14.23
C THR A 193 5.06 1.38 -14.63
N LYS A 194 6.26 1.55 -15.18
CA LYS A 194 6.97 0.47 -15.86
C LYS A 194 7.98 -0.23 -14.94
N ALA A 195 8.65 0.51 -14.06
CA ALA A 195 9.76 -0.01 -13.27
C ALA A 195 9.37 -0.38 -11.82
N TYR A 196 8.76 -1.56 -11.65
CA TYR A 196 8.57 -2.21 -10.35
C TYR A 196 9.17 -3.61 -10.37
N GLY A 197 9.99 -3.96 -9.36
CA GLY A 197 10.50 -5.31 -9.17
C GLY A 197 11.42 -5.45 -7.95
N GLN A 198 11.34 -6.61 -7.29
CA GLN A 198 12.32 -7.03 -6.29
C GLN A 198 13.53 -7.62 -7.02
N VAL A 199 14.73 -7.11 -6.73
CA VAL A 199 15.97 -7.63 -7.28
C VAL A 199 16.95 -7.92 -6.15
N THR A 200 17.59 -9.08 -6.20
CA THR A 200 18.55 -9.49 -5.17
C THR A 200 19.96 -9.48 -5.76
N GLY A 201 20.95 -9.08 -4.95
CA GLY A 201 22.36 -9.12 -5.36
C GLY A 201 22.82 -8.00 -6.30
N LEU A 202 22.07 -6.89 -6.41
CA LEU A 202 22.45 -5.72 -7.22
C LEU A 202 22.76 -4.51 -6.32
N THR A 203 23.76 -3.71 -6.73
CA THR A 203 24.07 -2.42 -6.13
C THR A 203 23.00 -1.38 -6.48
N GLU A 204 22.95 -0.28 -5.71
CA GLU A 204 22.01 0.81 -5.97
C GLU A 204 22.17 1.42 -7.38
N ASP A 205 23.40 1.55 -7.89
CA ASP A 205 23.65 2.10 -9.23
C ASP A 205 23.25 1.11 -10.35
N GLN A 206 23.39 -0.19 -10.12
CA GLN A 206 22.85 -1.22 -11.02
C GLN A 206 21.33 -1.16 -11.07
N VAL A 207 20.70 -0.93 -9.91
CA VAL A 207 19.25 -0.72 -9.82
C VAL A 207 18.82 0.54 -10.56
N LYS A 208 19.49 1.69 -10.38
CA LYS A 208 19.21 2.93 -11.12
C LYS A 208 19.28 2.75 -12.64
N THR A 209 20.25 1.96 -13.09
CA THR A 209 20.43 1.65 -14.52
C THR A 209 19.27 0.80 -15.06
N LEU A 210 18.91 -0.28 -14.36
CA LEU A 210 17.79 -1.16 -14.73
C LEU A 210 16.45 -0.43 -14.74
N VAL A 211 16.27 0.51 -13.81
CA VAL A 211 15.10 1.38 -13.77
C VAL A 211 15.01 2.25 -15.01
N ALA A 212 16.10 2.92 -15.37
CA ALA A 212 16.12 3.78 -16.55
C ALA A 212 15.81 2.97 -17.82
N GLU A 213 16.32 1.74 -17.90
CA GLU A 213 16.05 0.80 -18.99
C GLU A 213 14.59 0.31 -18.99
N ALA A 214 14.03 -0.06 -17.85
CA ALA A 214 12.63 -0.48 -17.67
C ALA A 214 11.65 0.63 -18.11
N ASN A 215 11.92 1.85 -17.66
CA ASN A 215 11.14 3.04 -18.01
C ASN A 215 11.22 3.34 -19.51
N ALA A 216 12.42 3.28 -20.09
CA ALA A 216 12.61 3.46 -21.53
C ALA A 216 11.88 2.40 -22.36
N ARG A 217 11.82 1.15 -21.86
CA ARG A 217 11.38 0.00 -22.66
C ARG A 217 9.92 -0.36 -22.58
N GLY A 218 9.19 0.03 -21.55
CA GLY A 218 7.86 -0.56 -21.42
C GLY A 218 7.68 -1.59 -20.33
N GLN A 219 8.73 -1.97 -19.61
CA GLN A 219 8.83 -3.32 -19.06
C GLN A 219 9.08 -3.33 -17.56
N ARG A 220 8.61 -4.38 -16.88
CA ARG A 220 8.91 -4.60 -15.46
C ARG A 220 10.40 -4.87 -15.30
N ILE A 221 10.97 -4.44 -14.17
CA ILE A 221 12.38 -4.71 -13.84
C ILE A 221 12.62 -6.23 -13.77
N ALA A 222 11.65 -6.99 -13.24
CA ALA A 222 11.73 -8.46 -13.18
C ALA A 222 11.87 -9.10 -14.57
N ASP A 223 11.18 -8.56 -15.58
CA ASP A 223 11.20 -9.09 -16.95
C ASP A 223 12.55 -8.78 -17.62
N LEU A 224 13.13 -7.60 -17.38
CA LEU A 224 14.47 -7.25 -17.85
C LEU A 224 15.56 -8.11 -17.24
N VAL A 225 15.48 -8.38 -15.93
CA VAL A 225 16.46 -9.23 -15.24
C VAL A 225 16.35 -10.67 -15.70
N ALA A 226 15.15 -11.17 -16.00
CA ALA A 226 14.96 -12.50 -16.56
C ALA A 226 15.52 -12.63 -17.99
N ALA A 227 15.40 -11.60 -18.82
CA ALA A 227 15.91 -11.59 -20.18
C ALA A 227 17.45 -11.46 -20.28
N ALA A 228 18.11 -10.99 -19.21
CA ALA A 228 19.56 -10.82 -19.15
C ALA A 228 20.33 -12.06 -18.64
N ARG A 229 19.61 -13.15 -18.30
CA ARG A 229 20.17 -14.44 -17.87
C ARG A 229 20.05 -15.48 -18.98
#